data_AF-A0A2S8RZB7-F1
#
_entry.id   AF-A0A2S8RZB7-F1
#
_cell.length_a   1.000
_cell.length_b   1.000
_cell.length_c   1.000
_cell.angle_alpha   90.00
_cell.angle_beta   90.00
_cell.angle_gamma   90.00
#
_symmetry.space_group_name_H-M   'P 1'
#
loop_
_entity.id
_entity.type
_entity.pdbx_description
1 polymer ?
#
loop_
_entity_poly.entity_id
_entity_poly.type
_entity_poly.pdbx_seq_one_letter_code
_entity_poly.pdbx_strand_id
1 'polypeptide(L)'
;MDHATFLAAIRQLCAAADIAARAGPQNLQFDAFQLLACFRRYDNAGLSRAAASTSHDELFQRTAEAALTMAGRNEFPASLALLEQARSLLHAT
;
A
#
# COMPACT_ATOMS: atom_id res chain seq x y z
N MET A 1 -11.91 4.78 9.80
CA MET A 1 -12.35 3.80 8.79
C MET A 1 -12.78 2.53 9.50
N ASP A 2 -13.68 1.74 8.91
CA ASP A 2 -13.98 0.39 9.42
C ASP A 2 -12.87 -0.61 9.03
N HIS A 3 -12.85 -1.76 9.70
CA HIS A 3 -11.78 -2.74 9.51
C HIS A 3 -11.80 -3.40 8.12
N ALA A 4 -12.98 -3.61 7.53
CA ALA A 4 -13.10 -4.24 6.22
C ALA A 4 -12.58 -3.31 5.12
N THR A 5 -12.92 -2.02 5.19
CA THR A 5 -12.43 -0.99 4.28
C THR A 5 -10.92 -0.80 4.41
N PHE A 6 -10.38 -0.84 5.64
CA PHE A 6 -8.93 -0.79 5.85
C PHE A 6 -8.21 -1.99 5.23
N LEU A 7 -8.73 -3.20 5.44
CA LEU A 7 -8.15 -4.43 4.89
C LEU A 7 -8.21 -4.44 3.36
N ALA A 8 -9.30 -3.95 2.77
CA ALA A 8 -9.41 -3.76 1.32
C ALA A 8 -8.33 -2.80 0.79
N ALA A 9 -8.13 -1.65 1.44
CA ALA A 9 -7.08 -0.70 1.06
C ALA A 9 -5.67 -1.30 1.18
N ILE A 10 -5.38 -2.03 2.27
CA ILE A 10 -4.11 -2.74 2.44
C ILE A 10 -3.87 -3.76 1.32
N ARG A 11 -4.90 -4.52 0.92
CA ARG A 11 -4.79 -5.48 -0.18
C ARG A 11 -4.56 -4.81 -1.53
N GLN A 12 -5.18 -3.66 -1.79
CA GLN A 12 -4.90 -2.85 -2.98
C GLN A 12 -3.43 -2.39 -3.00
N LEU A 13 -2.90 -1.93 -1.87
CA LEU A 13 -1.50 -1.53 -1.73
C LEU A 13 -0.54 -2.72 -1.93
N CYS A 14 -0.86 -3.89 -1.37
CA CYS A 14 -0.12 -5.13 -1.62
C CYS A 14 -0.11 -5.49 -3.10
N ALA A 15 -1.26 -5.41 -3.79
CA ALA A 15 -1.34 -5.72 -5.22
C ALA A 15 -0.53 -4.73 -6.06
N ALA A 16 -0.64 -3.43 -5.77
CA ALA A 16 0.13 -2.40 -6.45
C ALA A 16 1.65 -2.60 -6.28
N ALA A 17 2.10 -2.88 -5.05
CA ALA A 17 3.51 -3.13 -4.74
C ALA A 17 4.02 -4.44 -5.38
N ASP A 18 3.22 -5.51 -5.42
CA ASP A 18 3.59 -6.77 -6.08
C ASP A 18 3.73 -6.60 -7.60
N ILE A 19 2.82 -5.85 -8.24
CA ILE A 19 2.92 -5.48 -9.66
C ILE A 19 4.22 -4.70 -9.91
N ALA A 20 4.49 -3.66 -9.11
CA ALA A 20 5.70 -2.84 -9.26
C ALA A 20 6.99 -3.65 -8.99
N ALA A 21 6.98 -4.56 -8.03
CA ALA A 21 8.12 -5.41 -7.72
C ALA A 21 8.44 -6.44 -8.80
N ARG A 22 7.42 -6.93 -9.53
CA ARG A 22 7.59 -7.94 -10.58
C ARG A 22 7.81 -7.35 -11.98
N ALA A 23 7.09 -6.29 -12.30
CA ALA A 23 7.04 -5.71 -13.64
C ALA A 23 7.74 -4.35 -13.75
N GLY A 24 8.09 -3.74 -12.61
CA GLY A 24 8.73 -2.43 -12.58
C GLY A 24 10.20 -2.45 -13.04
N PRO A 25 10.77 -1.27 -13.35
CA PRO A 25 12.18 -1.09 -13.65
C PRO A 25 13.09 -1.61 -12.52
N GLN A 26 14.24 -2.21 -12.86
CA GLN A 26 15.14 -2.83 -11.88
C GLN A 26 15.54 -1.90 -10.71
N ASN A 27 15.69 -0.61 -10.98
CA ASN A 27 16.04 0.39 -9.96
C ASN A 27 14.90 0.70 -8.97
N LEU A 28 13.66 0.27 -9.25
CA LEU A 28 12.49 0.49 -8.39
C LEU A 28 11.97 -0.80 -7.75
N GLN A 29 12.38 -1.98 -8.25
CA GLN A 29 11.90 -3.27 -7.75
C GLN A 29 12.22 -3.48 -6.27
N PHE A 30 13.41 -3.09 -5.83
CA PHE A 30 13.83 -3.25 -4.44
C PHE A 30 12.94 -2.46 -3.48
N ASP A 31 12.64 -1.20 -3.79
CA ASP A 31 11.76 -0.36 -2.98
C ASP A 31 10.33 -0.90 -2.97
N ALA A 32 9.84 -1.36 -4.13
CA ALA A 32 8.54 -2.02 -4.23
C ALA A 32 8.46 -3.29 -3.36
N PHE A 33 9.52 -4.11 -3.30
CA PHE A 33 9.57 -5.28 -2.42
C PHE A 33 9.55 -4.90 -0.94
N GLN A 34 10.25 -3.85 -0.53
CA GLN A 34 10.22 -3.37 0.87
C GLN A 34 8.81 -2.89 1.26
N LEU A 35 8.15 -2.15 0.38
CA LEU A 35 6.78 -1.68 0.59
C LEU A 35 5.78 -2.84 0.63
N LEU A 36 5.92 -3.82 -0.26
CA LEU A 36 5.11 -5.05 -0.24
C LEU A 36 5.25 -5.78 1.11
N ALA A 37 6.48 -5.93 1.60
CA ALA A 37 6.75 -6.57 2.89
C ALA A 37 6.19 -5.76 4.07
N CYS A 38 6.09 -4.43 3.95
CA CYS A 38 5.44 -3.57 4.93
C CYS A 38 3.92 -3.84 4.97
N PHE A 39 3.23 -3.71 3.84
CA PHE A 39 1.77 -3.85 3.78
C PHE A 39 1.27 -5.26 4.11
N ARG A 40 2.03 -6.30 3.75
CA ARG A 40 1.71 -7.68 4.13
C ARG A 40 1.66 -7.92 5.63
N ARG A 41 2.36 -7.13 6.45
CA ARG A 41 2.24 -7.23 7.92
C ARG A 41 0.85 -6.87 8.38
N TYR A 42 0.20 -5.90 7.72
CA TYR A 42 -1.16 -5.47 8.03
C TYR A 42 -2.22 -6.44 7.49
N ASP A 43 -1.97 -7.10 6.36
CA ASP A 43 -2.89 -8.11 5.78
C ASP A 43 -2.83 -9.46 6.55
N ASN A 44 -1.63 -9.94 6.88
CA ASN A 44 -1.44 -11.26 7.51
C ASN A 44 -1.69 -11.27 9.01
N ALA A 45 -1.42 -10.17 9.71
CA ALA A 45 -1.44 -10.20 11.16
C ALA A 45 -2.85 -10.23 11.75
N GLY A 46 -3.91 -10.14 10.93
CA GLY A 46 -5.29 -10.02 11.42
C GLY A 46 -5.36 -8.97 12.53
N LEU A 47 -4.59 -7.89 12.40
CA LEU A 47 -4.35 -6.93 13.48
C LEU A 47 -5.71 -6.49 13.97
N SER A 48 -6.02 -6.88 15.21
CA SER A 48 -7.19 -6.39 15.92
C SER A 48 -7.17 -4.88 15.78
N ARG A 49 -8.32 -4.31 15.40
CA ARG A 49 -8.54 -2.89 15.05
C ARG A 49 -7.86 -1.89 15.99
N ALA A 50 -7.51 -2.31 17.21
CA ALA A 50 -6.75 -1.56 18.20
C ALA A 50 -5.33 -1.14 17.77
N ALA A 51 -4.69 -1.80 16.79
CA ALA A 51 -3.26 -1.58 16.50
C ALA A 51 -2.94 -0.83 15.19
N ALA A 52 -3.92 -0.60 14.30
CA ALA A 52 -3.70 0.12 13.04
C ALA A 52 -4.74 1.22 12.87
N SER A 53 -4.33 2.45 13.17
CA SER A 53 -5.05 3.68 12.77
C SER A 53 -4.32 4.35 11.62
N THR A 54 -5.06 4.91 10.68
CA THR A 54 -4.49 5.82 9.69
C THR A 54 -4.61 7.26 10.18
N SER A 55 -3.68 8.12 9.78
CA SER A 55 -3.75 9.55 10.13
C SER A 55 -4.89 10.27 9.40
N HIS A 56 -5.26 9.80 8.19
CA HIS A 56 -6.35 10.32 7.37
C HIS A 56 -6.99 9.20 6.53
N ASP A 57 -8.13 8.70 6.99
CA ASP A 57 -8.80 7.53 6.41
C ASP A 57 -9.18 7.69 4.93
N GLU A 58 -9.84 8.79 4.58
CA GLU A 58 -10.28 9.05 3.19
C GLU A 58 -9.09 9.19 2.24
N LEU A 59 -8.03 9.86 2.70
CA LEU A 59 -6.81 10.01 1.92
C LEU A 59 -6.12 8.65 1.72
N PHE A 60 -6.01 7.85 2.79
CA PHE A 60 -5.40 6.51 2.70
C PHE A 60 -6.13 5.62 1.69
N GLN A 61 -7.46 5.60 1.71
CA GLN A 61 -8.26 4.84 0.75
C GLN A 61 -8.00 5.30 -0.69
N ARG A 62 -8.08 6.61 -0.95
CA ARG A 62 -7.86 7.16 -2.30
C ARG A 62 -6.44 6.91 -2.78
N THR A 63 -5.46 6.99 -1.90
CA THR A 63 -4.06 6.67 -2.22
C THR A 63 -3.91 5.19 -2.59
N ALA A 64 -4.58 4.26 -1.90
CA ALA A 64 -4.56 2.84 -2.24
C ALA A 64 -5.18 2.55 -3.62
N GLU A 65 -6.34 3.12 -3.91
CA GLU A 65 -7.00 3.01 -5.21
C GLU A 65 -6.14 3.59 -6.35
N ALA A 66 -5.55 4.77 -6.11
CA ALA A 66 -4.69 5.43 -7.08
C ALA A 66 -3.38 4.65 -7.32
N ALA A 67 -2.74 4.12 -6.27
CA ALA A 67 -1.51 3.35 -6.38
C ALA A 67 -1.71 2.11 -7.25
N LEU A 68 -2.81 1.38 -7.04
CA LEU A 68 -3.17 0.22 -7.85
C LEU A 68 -3.49 0.59 -9.30
N THR A 69 -4.21 1.69 -9.51
CA THR A 69 -4.52 2.18 -10.86
C THR A 69 -3.25 2.55 -11.62
N MET A 70 -2.29 3.22 -10.98
CA MET A 70 -1.01 3.57 -11.60
C MET A 70 -0.17 2.32 -11.90
N ALA A 71 -0.08 1.37 -10.96
CA ALA A 71 0.62 0.11 -11.18
C ALA A 71 0.04 -0.66 -12.38
N GLY A 72 -1.29 -0.76 -12.48
CA GLY A 72 -1.96 -1.43 -13.61
C GLY A 72 -1.77 -0.74 -14.95
N ARG A 73 -1.40 0.54 -14.96
CA ARG A 73 -1.06 1.31 -16.17
C ARG A 73 0.44 1.31 -16.48
N ASN A 74 1.24 0.55 -15.72
CA ASN A 74 2.72 0.56 -15.77
C ASN A 74 3.35 1.92 -15.41
N GLU A 75 2.61 2.79 -14.72
CA GLU A 75 3.09 4.08 -14.19
C GLU A 75 3.83 3.84 -12.85
N PHE A 76 4.90 3.05 -12.89
CA PHE A 76 5.56 2.53 -11.69
C PHE A 76 6.13 3.62 -10.76
N PRO A 77 6.77 4.69 -11.23
CA PRO A 77 7.25 5.76 -10.34
C PRO A 77 6.11 6.45 -9.60
N ALA A 78 4.98 6.69 -10.27
CA ALA A 78 3.80 7.30 -9.66
C ALA A 78 3.15 6.35 -8.64
N SER A 79 3.04 5.07 -8.98
CA SER A 79 2.56 4.05 -8.05
C SER A 79 3.45 3.97 -6.80
N LEU A 80 4.78 3.97 -6.96
CA LEU A 80 5.73 3.90 -5.85
C LEU A 80 5.62 5.12 -4.92
N ALA A 81 5.47 6.33 -5.48
CA ALA A 81 5.25 7.54 -4.68
C ALA A 81 3.95 7.47 -3.86
N LEU A 82 2.88 6.90 -4.43
CA LEU A 82 1.61 6.69 -3.72
C LEU A 82 1.73 5.60 -2.65
N LEU A 83 2.50 4.54 -2.90
CA LEU A 83 2.79 3.50 -1.90
C LEU A 83 3.57 4.10 -0.71
N GLU A 84 4.56 4.94 -0.97
CA GLU A 84 5.30 5.68 0.07
C GLU A 84 4.37 6.62 0.87
N GLN A 85 3.47 7.33 0.19
CA GLN A 85 2.45 8.14 0.84
C GLN A 85 1.52 7.29 1.71
N ALA A 86 1.03 6.15 1.21
CA ALA A 86 0.18 5.27 1.99
C ALA A 86 0.91 4.75 3.23
N ARG A 87 2.21 4.44 3.12
CA ARG A 87 3.03 4.04 4.27
C ARG A 87 3.14 5.16 5.32
N SER A 88 3.32 6.41 4.92
CA SER A 88 3.42 7.53 5.87
C SER A 88 2.10 7.86 6.57
N LEU A 89 0.97 7.45 5.99
CA LEU A 89 -0.36 7.58 6.61
C LEU A 89 -0.64 6.48 7.64
N LEU A 90 0.12 5.38 7.63
CA LEU A 90 0.03 4.34 8.65
C LEU A 90 0.73 4.82 9.92
N HIS A 91 0.05 4.75 11.06
CA HIS A 91 0.72 4.98 12.33
C HIS A 91 1.60 3.76 12.65
N ALA A 92 2.88 4.02 12.97
CA ALA A 92 3.70 3.02 13.62
C ALA A 92 3.20 2.88 15.07
N THR A 93 2.63 1.72 15.39
CA THR A 93 2.36 1.32 16.77
C THR A 93 3.58 0.67 17.40
#